data_AF-A0A372ZVM5-F1
#
_entry.id   AF-A0A372ZVM5-F1
#
_cell.length_a   1.000
_cell.length_b   1.000
_cell.length_c   1.000
_cell.angle_alpha   90.00
_cell.angle_beta   90.00
_cell.angle_gamma   90.00
#
_symmetry.space_group_name_H-M   'P 1'
#
loop_
_entity.id
_entity.type
_entity.pdbx_description
1 polymer ?
#
loop_
_entity_poly.entity_id
_entity_poly.type
_entity_poly.pdbx_seq_one_letter_code
_entity_poly.pdbx_strand_id
1 'polypeptide(L)'
;MASLGAAVAIVLGGGSLAVKYATSTGSAGSTPSAQHPEPPPAAVAGEQCAAESPGDAAGSTIRVCFRRAGNTVYMVAYAKADPATSADVYLWLKDGSGTAAVYPANGQAVSWTGVPLESSAEVRKETPVNQSLVRGTTYNVSLAVKPAGGPAPNIRNHAVDGRQIQFTY
;
A
#
# COMPACT_ATOMS: atom_id res chain seq x y z
N MET A 1 29.05 30.05 26.25
CA MET A 1 29.59 31.40 25.90
C MET A 1 29.54 31.56 24.39
N ALA A 2 29.29 32.78 23.96
CA ALA A 2 28.72 33.20 22.68
C ALA A 2 29.58 32.97 21.41
N SER A 3 28.88 32.88 20.26
CA SER A 3 29.24 33.48 18.97
C SER A 3 27.93 33.56 18.15
N LEU A 4 27.27 34.72 17.90
CA LEU A 4 27.57 35.78 16.91
C LEU A 4 27.98 35.15 15.56
N GLY A 5 27.23 35.21 14.46
CA GLY A 5 26.65 36.32 13.69
C GLY A 5 26.77 35.84 12.21
N ALA A 6 26.00 36.22 11.19
CA ALA A 6 25.45 37.51 10.86
C ALA A 6 24.28 37.33 9.85
N ALA A 7 23.32 38.25 9.94
CA ALA A 7 22.41 38.56 8.86
C ALA A 7 23.09 39.51 7.86
N VAL A 8 22.81 39.37 6.56
CA VAL A 8 23.06 40.42 5.57
C VAL A 8 21.74 40.69 4.85
N ALA A 9 21.35 41.96 4.88
CA ALA A 9 20.14 42.49 4.31
C ALA A 9 20.46 43.31 3.05
N ILE A 10 19.59 43.13 2.04
CA ILE A 10 19.05 44.11 1.06
C ILE A 10 20.03 44.85 0.14
N VAL A 11 19.77 44.74 -1.17
CA VAL A 11 19.78 45.92 -2.06
C VAL A 11 18.54 45.88 -2.96
N LEU A 12 17.69 46.89 -2.82
CA LEU A 12 16.68 47.31 -3.78
C LEU A 12 17.36 48.15 -4.87
N GLY A 13 17.05 47.90 -6.14
CA GLY A 13 17.49 48.74 -7.25
C GLY A 13 16.57 48.57 -8.45
N GLY A 14 15.70 49.55 -8.67
CA GLY A 14 14.89 49.68 -9.87
C GLY A 14 15.71 50.15 -11.07
N GLY A 15 15.29 49.78 -12.27
CA GLY A 15 15.87 50.25 -13.53
C GLY A 15 15.28 49.55 -14.73
N SER A 16 14.34 50.21 -15.41
CA SER A 16 13.80 49.78 -16.70
C SER A 16 14.88 49.86 -17.79
N LEU A 17 15.15 48.74 -18.47
CA LEU A 17 15.86 48.71 -19.75
C LEU A 17 15.13 47.76 -20.70
N ALA A 18 14.60 48.31 -21.78
CA ALA A 18 14.06 47.59 -22.91
C ALA A 18 15.14 47.49 -23.99
N VAL A 19 15.52 46.29 -24.45
CA VAL A 19 16.14 46.09 -25.78
C VAL A 19 15.76 44.71 -26.37
N LYS A 20 15.07 44.81 -27.51
CA LYS A 20 15.03 44.01 -28.75
C LYS A 20 15.42 42.53 -28.76
N TYR A 21 14.48 41.76 -29.32
CA TYR A 21 14.53 40.38 -29.78
C TYR A 21 15.75 40.02 -30.65
N ALA A 22 16.30 38.83 -30.38
CA ALA A 22 17.00 37.99 -31.35
C ALA A 22 16.36 36.59 -31.32
N THR A 23 15.79 36.16 -32.45
CA THR A 23 15.33 34.81 -32.71
C THR A 23 16.50 33.95 -33.17
N SER A 24 16.76 32.83 -32.50
CA SER A 24 17.32 31.63 -33.13
C SER A 24 17.14 30.40 -32.24
N THR A 25 16.19 29.56 -32.65
CA THR A 25 16.21 28.08 -32.63
C THR A 25 16.92 27.37 -31.47
N GLY A 26 16.11 26.93 -30.51
CA GLY A 26 16.46 25.92 -29.51
C GLY A 26 15.21 25.13 -29.13
N SER A 27 14.67 24.35 -30.05
CA SER A 27 13.55 23.43 -29.76
C SER A 27 14.10 22.16 -29.13
N ALA A 28 14.29 22.20 -27.81
CA ALA A 28 14.44 21.02 -26.98
C ALA A 28 13.18 20.88 -26.12
N GLY A 29 12.05 20.64 -26.79
CA GLY A 29 10.80 20.27 -26.15
C GLY A 29 10.89 18.83 -25.66
N SER A 30 11.51 18.62 -24.50
CA SER A 30 11.25 17.40 -23.72
C SER A 30 9.90 17.62 -23.04
N THR A 31 8.83 17.32 -23.77
CA THR A 31 7.50 17.20 -23.18
C THR A 31 7.61 16.22 -22.02
N PRO A 32 7.13 16.55 -20.80
CA PRO A 32 6.96 15.55 -19.76
C PRO A 32 6.06 14.48 -20.37
N SER A 33 6.58 13.27 -20.56
CA SER A 33 5.72 12.13 -20.88
C SER A 33 4.70 12.05 -19.76
N ALA A 34 3.45 12.40 -20.09
CA ALA A 34 2.31 12.12 -19.24
C ALA A 34 2.45 10.65 -18.85
N GLN A 35 2.69 10.38 -17.57
CA GLN A 35 2.70 9.04 -17.03
C GLN A 35 1.33 8.47 -17.35
N HIS A 36 1.26 7.62 -18.38
CA HIS A 36 0.10 6.81 -18.62
C HIS A 36 -0.08 5.99 -17.35
N PRO A 37 -1.22 6.09 -16.63
CA PRO A 37 -1.48 5.19 -15.53
C PRO A 37 -1.36 3.79 -16.08
N GLU A 38 -0.37 3.02 -15.61
CA GLU A 38 -0.25 1.63 -15.99
C GLU A 38 -1.61 0.97 -15.77
N PRO A 39 -2.16 0.25 -16.77
CA PRO A 39 -3.43 -0.41 -16.60
C PRO A 39 -3.36 -1.29 -15.36
N PRO A 40 -4.39 -1.28 -14.49
CA PRO A 40 -4.38 -2.09 -13.29
C PRO A 40 -4.10 -3.55 -13.67
N PRO A 41 -3.37 -4.31 -12.83
CA PRO A 41 -3.07 -5.70 -13.11
C PRO A 41 -4.35 -6.44 -13.49
N ALA A 42 -4.26 -7.31 -14.50
CA ALA A 42 -5.40 -8.02 -15.05
C ALA A 42 -6.19 -8.71 -13.92
N ALA A 43 -7.52 -8.57 -13.95
CA ALA A 43 -8.38 -9.17 -12.93
C ALA A 43 -8.16 -10.69 -12.86
N VAL A 44 -7.76 -11.18 -11.69
CA VAL A 44 -7.60 -12.62 -11.45
C VAL A 44 -9.00 -13.23 -11.29
N ALA A 45 -9.29 -14.32 -12.03
CA ALA A 45 -10.60 -14.96 -11.98
C ALA A 45 -10.99 -15.37 -10.54
N GLY A 46 -12.22 -15.02 -10.15
CA GLY A 46 -12.77 -15.31 -8.82
C GLY A 46 -12.20 -14.43 -7.69
N GLU A 47 -11.42 -13.39 -8.01
CA GLU A 47 -10.86 -12.45 -7.04
C GLU A 47 -11.74 -11.20 -6.89
N GLN A 48 -11.94 -10.77 -5.65
CA GLN A 48 -12.68 -9.56 -5.29
C GLN A 48 -11.85 -8.76 -4.29
N CYS A 49 -11.69 -7.47 -4.54
CA CYS A 49 -10.77 -6.61 -3.81
C CYS A 49 -11.48 -5.42 -3.17
N ALA A 50 -10.99 -4.99 -2.00
CA ALA A 50 -11.32 -3.68 -1.45
C ALA A 50 -10.70 -2.57 -2.31
N ALA A 51 -11.18 -1.34 -2.13
CA ALA A 51 -10.48 -0.18 -2.66
C ALA A 51 -9.07 -0.08 -2.06
N GLU A 52 -8.12 0.39 -2.87
CA GLU A 52 -6.76 0.71 -2.41
C GLU A 52 -6.80 1.70 -1.24
N SER A 53 -5.84 1.56 -0.34
CA SER A 53 -5.68 2.42 0.83
C SER A 53 -4.21 2.56 1.21
N PRO A 54 -3.81 3.62 1.92
CA PRO A 54 -2.46 3.69 2.50
C PRO A 54 -2.18 2.52 3.44
N GLY A 55 -0.94 2.02 3.43
CA GLY A 55 -0.41 1.11 4.44
C GLY A 55 0.39 1.86 5.52
N ASP A 56 0.88 1.12 6.52
CA ASP A 56 1.66 1.73 7.61
C ASP A 56 3.16 1.80 7.29
N ALA A 57 3.63 1.08 6.27
CA ALA A 57 4.98 1.27 5.74
C ALA A 57 5.05 2.59 4.95
N ALA A 58 6.19 3.28 5.02
CA ALA A 58 6.37 4.58 4.39
C ALA A 58 6.08 4.52 2.89
N GLY A 59 5.26 5.46 2.40
CA GLY A 59 4.90 5.54 0.98
C GLY A 59 4.10 4.37 0.44
N SER A 60 3.65 3.45 1.31
CA SER A 60 2.98 2.22 0.86
C SER A 60 1.50 2.41 0.56
N THR A 61 1.06 1.77 -0.52
CA THR A 61 -0.36 1.58 -0.86
C THR A 61 -0.65 0.09 -0.85
N ILE A 62 -1.79 -0.28 -0.29
CA ILE A 62 -2.19 -1.66 -0.07
C ILE A 62 -3.60 -1.91 -0.60
N ARG A 63 -3.85 -3.17 -0.96
CA ARG A 63 -5.16 -3.66 -1.35
C ARG A 63 -5.34 -5.10 -0.87
N VAL A 64 -6.43 -5.33 -0.15
CA VAL A 64 -6.82 -6.66 0.34
C VAL A 64 -7.88 -7.24 -0.56
N CYS A 65 -7.73 -8.52 -0.89
CA CYS A 65 -8.68 -9.26 -1.70
C CYS A 65 -8.94 -10.64 -1.10
N PHE A 66 -10.03 -11.26 -1.54
CA PHE A 66 -10.19 -12.70 -1.44
C PHE A 66 -10.37 -13.29 -2.83
N ARG A 67 -9.97 -14.55 -3.01
CA ARG A 67 -10.19 -15.28 -4.25
C ARG A 67 -10.83 -16.63 -3.99
N ARG A 68 -11.83 -17.00 -4.79
CA ARG A 68 -12.45 -18.34 -4.73
C ARG A 68 -11.99 -19.20 -5.91
N ALA A 69 -11.56 -20.41 -5.60
CA ALA A 69 -11.32 -21.45 -6.59
C ALA A 69 -11.93 -22.77 -6.09
N GLY A 70 -13.09 -23.13 -6.65
CA GLY A 70 -13.92 -24.20 -6.12
C GLY A 70 -14.35 -23.90 -4.68
N ASN A 71 -14.14 -24.86 -3.77
CA ASN A 71 -14.44 -24.69 -2.35
C ASN A 71 -13.31 -23.99 -1.55
N THR A 72 -12.19 -23.64 -2.20
CA THR A 72 -11.05 -23.02 -1.52
C THR A 72 -11.16 -21.50 -1.58
N VAL A 73 -11.04 -20.86 -0.42
CA VAL A 73 -10.86 -19.40 -0.30
C VAL A 73 -9.38 -19.10 -0.12
N TYR A 74 -8.89 -18.09 -0.82
CA TYR A 74 -7.56 -17.54 -0.67
C TYR A 74 -7.66 -16.12 -0.12
N MET A 75 -6.80 -15.79 0.83
CA MET A 75 -6.56 -14.40 1.26
C MET A 75 -5.42 -13.84 0.42
N VAL A 76 -5.60 -12.65 -0.13
CA VAL A 76 -4.66 -12.04 -1.07
C VAL A 76 -4.34 -10.63 -0.61
N ALA A 77 -3.06 -10.29 -0.59
CA ALA A 77 -2.53 -8.96 -0.35
C ALA A 77 -1.83 -8.46 -1.62
N TYR A 78 -2.13 -7.23 -2.00
CA TYR A 78 -1.33 -6.44 -2.92
C TYR A 78 -0.72 -5.27 -2.15
N ALA A 79 0.54 -4.97 -2.41
CA ALA A 79 1.24 -3.83 -1.83
C ALA A 79 2.28 -3.27 -2.81
N LYS A 80 2.43 -1.95 -2.84
CA LYS A 80 3.49 -1.20 -3.54
C LYS A 80 3.93 -0.03 -2.69
N ALA A 81 5.06 0.61 -3.00
CA ALA A 81 5.50 1.78 -2.25
C ALA A 81 6.29 2.78 -3.10
N ASP A 82 6.06 4.08 -2.86
CA ASP A 82 6.82 5.17 -3.46
C ASP A 82 7.22 6.19 -2.37
N PRO A 83 8.53 6.35 -2.06
CA PRO A 83 9.68 5.65 -2.66
C PRO A 83 9.73 4.16 -2.28
N ALA A 84 10.51 3.39 -3.04
CA ALA A 84 10.72 1.97 -2.79
C ALA A 84 11.22 1.69 -1.36
N THR A 85 10.72 0.62 -0.74
CA THR A 85 11.00 0.28 0.66
C THR A 85 10.87 -1.22 0.91
N SER A 86 11.22 -1.67 2.12
CA SER A 86 10.95 -3.03 2.58
C SER A 86 9.87 -3.03 3.67
N ALA A 87 8.97 -4.01 3.61
CA ALA A 87 7.83 -4.10 4.51
C ALA A 87 7.54 -5.54 4.96
N ASP A 88 6.90 -5.67 6.12
CA ASP A 88 6.33 -6.92 6.59
C ASP A 88 4.82 -6.93 6.30
N VAL A 89 4.34 -7.98 5.62
CA VAL A 89 2.95 -8.12 5.18
C VAL A 89 2.26 -9.17 6.04
N TYR A 90 1.09 -8.84 6.59
CA TYR A 90 0.31 -9.69 7.49
C TYR A 90 -1.12 -9.89 6.96
N LEU A 91 -1.57 -11.15 6.89
CA LEU A 91 -2.93 -11.53 6.52
C LEU A 91 -3.58 -12.41 7.60
N TRP A 92 -4.84 -12.15 7.90
CA TRP A 92 -5.65 -12.99 8.77
C TRP A 92 -7.13 -12.89 8.38
N LEU A 93 -7.91 -13.88 8.82
CA LEU A 93 -9.35 -13.94 8.63
C LEU A 93 -10.02 -13.69 9.97
N LYS A 94 -11.01 -12.80 9.98
CA LYS A 94 -11.93 -12.61 11.10
C LYS A 94 -13.30 -13.18 10.80
N ASP A 95 -14.06 -13.49 11.84
CA ASP A 95 -15.49 -13.77 11.72
C ASP A 95 -16.25 -12.57 11.13
N GLY A 96 -17.53 -12.77 10.80
CA GLY A 96 -18.37 -11.75 10.17
C GLY A 96 -18.63 -10.52 11.04
N SER A 97 -18.48 -10.63 12.37
CA SER A 97 -18.58 -9.50 13.30
C SER A 97 -17.31 -8.66 13.33
N GLY A 98 -16.19 -9.17 12.80
CA GLY A 98 -14.88 -8.54 12.89
C GLY A 98 -14.22 -8.71 14.27
N THR A 99 -14.80 -9.50 15.18
CA THR A 99 -14.34 -9.56 16.57
C THR A 99 -13.20 -10.55 16.75
N ALA A 100 -13.38 -11.80 16.31
CA ALA A 100 -12.39 -12.86 16.50
C ALA A 100 -11.63 -13.16 15.21
N ALA A 101 -10.29 -13.23 15.30
CA ALA A 101 -9.48 -13.86 14.28
C ALA A 101 -9.78 -15.37 14.28
N VAL A 102 -10.31 -15.87 13.17
CA VAL A 102 -10.65 -17.28 12.97
C VAL A 102 -9.58 -18.03 12.19
N TYR A 103 -8.72 -17.34 11.44
CA TYR A 103 -7.57 -17.94 10.76
C TYR A 103 -6.39 -16.96 10.67
N PRO A 104 -5.15 -17.40 10.91
CA PRO A 104 -4.79 -18.70 11.46
C PRO A 104 -5.26 -18.88 12.92
N ALA A 105 -5.69 -20.09 13.28
CA ALA A 105 -6.26 -20.40 14.60
C ALA A 105 -5.24 -20.31 15.76
N ASN A 106 -3.94 -20.28 15.46
CA ASN A 106 -2.89 -20.08 16.46
C ASN A 106 -2.82 -18.62 16.97
N GLY A 107 -3.60 -17.71 16.38
CA GLY A 107 -3.63 -16.29 16.73
C GLY A 107 -2.38 -15.52 16.26
N GLN A 108 -1.64 -16.06 15.30
CA GLN A 108 -0.57 -15.36 14.59
C GLN A 108 -1.00 -15.16 13.13
N ALA A 109 -0.92 -13.93 12.64
CA ALA A 109 -1.22 -13.66 11.24
C ALA A 109 -0.26 -14.44 10.32
N VAL A 110 -0.76 -14.83 9.15
CA VAL A 110 0.14 -15.25 8.06
C VAL A 110 1.02 -14.07 7.73
N SER A 111 2.33 -14.29 7.64
CA SER A 111 3.27 -13.20 7.44
C SER A 111 4.32 -13.51 6.37
N TRP A 112 4.74 -12.45 5.68
CA TRP A 112 5.91 -12.41 4.82
C TRP A 112 6.75 -11.22 5.25
N THR A 113 8.00 -11.46 5.63
CA THR A 113 8.89 -10.43 6.16
C THR A 113 9.87 -9.93 5.11
N GLY A 114 10.29 -8.67 5.24
CA GLY A 114 11.29 -8.07 4.36
C GLY A 114 10.89 -8.01 2.89
N VAL A 115 9.58 -7.90 2.61
CA VAL A 115 9.05 -7.84 1.25
C VAL A 115 9.48 -6.53 0.59
N PRO A 116 10.24 -6.56 -0.52
CA PRO A 116 10.58 -5.35 -1.26
C PRO A 116 9.32 -4.82 -1.95
N LEU A 117 9.00 -3.55 -1.73
CA LEU A 117 7.91 -2.83 -2.35
C LEU A 117 8.51 -1.76 -3.26
N GLU A 118 8.19 -1.85 -4.54
CA GLU A 118 8.65 -0.92 -5.58
C GLU A 118 7.51 0.03 -5.97
N SER A 119 7.83 1.14 -6.64
CA SER A 119 6.84 2.14 -7.05
C SER A 119 6.08 1.74 -8.32
N SER A 120 6.71 0.97 -9.19
CA SER A 120 6.18 0.61 -10.51
C SER A 120 5.29 -0.63 -10.51
N ALA A 121 5.33 -1.48 -9.48
CA ALA A 121 4.60 -2.75 -9.50
C ALA A 121 4.07 -3.15 -8.12
N GLU A 122 2.84 -3.67 -8.09
CA GLU A 122 2.30 -4.31 -6.89
C GLU A 122 2.90 -5.69 -6.68
N VAL A 123 3.36 -5.95 -5.46
CA VAL A 123 3.70 -7.28 -4.98
C VAL A 123 2.44 -7.98 -4.51
N ARG A 124 2.20 -9.18 -5.05
CA ARG A 124 1.12 -10.08 -4.65
C ARG A 124 1.61 -11.12 -3.64
N LYS A 125 0.92 -11.25 -2.52
CA LYS A 125 1.06 -12.36 -1.57
C LYS A 125 -0.28 -13.05 -1.37
N GLU A 126 -0.27 -14.37 -1.34
CA GLU A 126 -1.48 -15.17 -1.27
C GLU A 126 -1.27 -16.38 -0.38
N THR A 127 -2.31 -16.75 0.36
CA THR A 127 -2.37 -17.99 1.12
C THR A 127 -3.77 -18.59 1.04
N PRO A 128 -3.92 -19.92 0.90
CA PRO A 128 -5.21 -20.57 1.10
C PRO A 128 -5.63 -20.45 2.57
N VAL A 129 -6.94 -20.44 2.81
CA VAL A 129 -7.54 -20.63 4.13
C VAL A 129 -7.65 -22.13 4.39
N ASN A 130 -6.67 -22.68 5.11
CA ASN A 130 -6.60 -24.12 5.42
C ASN A 130 -7.49 -24.53 6.61
N GLN A 131 -8.66 -23.90 6.73
CA GLN A 131 -9.64 -24.16 7.78
C GLN A 131 -11.02 -24.31 7.15
N SER A 132 -11.81 -25.23 7.69
CA SER A 132 -13.20 -25.40 7.28
C SER A 132 -14.01 -24.15 7.63
N LEU A 133 -14.46 -23.45 6.59
CA LEU A 133 -15.39 -22.34 6.71
C LEU A 133 -16.83 -22.87 6.68
N VAL A 134 -17.73 -22.18 7.37
CA VAL A 134 -19.15 -22.52 7.47
C VAL A 134 -19.89 -21.83 6.34
N ARG A 135 -20.63 -22.60 5.54
CA ARG A 135 -21.42 -22.05 4.42
C ARG A 135 -22.49 -21.10 4.93
N GLY A 136 -22.73 -20.01 4.20
CA GLY A 136 -23.66 -18.95 4.56
C GLY A 136 -23.13 -18.03 5.66
N THR A 137 -21.91 -18.24 6.17
CA THR A 137 -21.31 -17.38 7.19
C THR A 137 -20.45 -16.31 6.54
N THR A 138 -20.54 -15.10 7.10
CA THR A 138 -19.74 -13.97 6.68
C THR A 138 -18.39 -13.96 7.38
N TYR A 139 -17.35 -13.54 6.67
CA TYR A 139 -15.98 -13.43 7.13
C TYR A 139 -15.33 -12.14 6.61
N ASN A 140 -14.29 -11.69 7.30
CA ASN A 140 -13.52 -10.51 6.92
C ASN A 140 -12.05 -10.88 6.69
N VAL A 141 -11.55 -10.76 5.46
CA VAL A 141 -10.10 -10.85 5.20
C VAL A 141 -9.48 -9.53 5.63
N SER A 142 -8.46 -9.62 6.47
CA SER A 142 -7.76 -8.48 7.06
C SER A 142 -6.30 -8.46 6.60
N LEU A 143 -5.81 -7.26 6.31
CA LEU A 143 -4.45 -6.99 5.85
C LEU A 143 -3.81 -5.88 6.68
N ALA A 144 -2.57 -6.06 7.09
CA ALA A 144 -1.70 -4.98 7.53
C ALA A 144 -0.35 -5.07 6.84
N VAL A 145 0.23 -3.93 6.47
CA VAL A 145 1.59 -3.82 5.96
C VAL A 145 2.33 -2.86 6.87
N LYS A 146 3.40 -3.35 7.51
CA LYS A 146 4.21 -2.62 8.49
C LYS A 146 5.61 -2.37 7.94
N PRO A 147 6.35 -1.37 8.45
CA PRO A 147 7.78 -1.27 8.17
C PRO A 147 8.49 -2.59 8.46
N ALA A 148 9.50 -2.96 7.66
CA ALA A 148 10.26 -4.19 7.89
C ALA A 148 10.89 -4.23 9.29
N GLY A 149 10.70 -5.33 10.01
CA GLY A 149 11.14 -5.49 11.41
C GLY A 149 10.25 -4.76 12.42
N GLY A 150 9.15 -4.15 11.97
CA GLY A 150 8.17 -3.49 12.83
C GLY A 150 7.36 -4.48 13.68
N PRO A 151 6.58 -3.98 14.65
CA PRO A 151 5.75 -4.84 15.48
C PRO A 151 4.63 -5.50 14.65
N ALA A 152 4.56 -6.82 14.74
CA ALA A 152 3.46 -7.59 14.15
C ALA A 152 2.11 -7.20 14.80
N PRO A 153 1.00 -7.22 14.05
CA PRO A 153 -0.33 -6.96 14.60
C PRO A 153 -0.69 -8.02 15.65
N ASN A 154 -1.17 -7.58 16.81
CA ASN A 154 -1.76 -8.48 17.80
C ASN A 154 -3.19 -8.84 17.39
N ILE A 155 -3.35 -9.82 16.51
CA ILE A 155 -4.65 -10.22 15.96
C ILE A 155 -5.59 -10.89 16.97
N ARG A 156 -5.11 -11.17 18.20
CA ARG A 156 -5.97 -11.60 19.32
C ARG A 156 -6.71 -10.44 19.97
N ASN A 157 -6.23 -9.21 19.76
CA ASN A 157 -6.97 -8.03 20.16
C ASN A 157 -8.04 -7.73 19.10
N HIS A 158 -9.31 -7.79 19.51
CA HIS A 158 -10.46 -7.55 18.63
C HIS A 158 -10.41 -6.16 17.96
N ALA A 159 -9.80 -5.16 18.62
CA ALA A 159 -9.64 -3.82 18.08
C ALA A 159 -8.61 -3.72 16.93
N VAL A 160 -7.89 -4.80 16.61
CA VAL A 160 -6.93 -4.84 15.49
C VAL A 160 -7.63 -5.40 14.25
N ASP A 161 -8.11 -4.51 13.40
CA ASP A 161 -8.83 -4.87 12.17
C ASP A 161 -7.96 -4.91 10.92
N GLY A 162 -6.95 -4.04 10.82
CA GLY A 162 -6.25 -3.81 9.57
C GLY A 162 -7.19 -3.27 8.47
N ARG A 163 -6.75 -3.34 7.22
CA ARG A 163 -7.62 -3.09 6.06
C ARG A 163 -8.42 -4.35 5.75
N GLN A 164 -9.73 -4.22 5.53
CA GLN A 164 -10.63 -5.36 5.42
C GLN A 164 -11.44 -5.41 4.12
N ILE A 165 -11.78 -6.63 3.72
CA ILE A 165 -12.87 -6.95 2.78
C ILE A 165 -13.72 -8.08 3.34
N GLN A 166 -15.04 -7.91 3.24
CA GLN A 166 -16.02 -8.87 3.71
C GLN A 166 -16.47 -9.82 2.59
N PHE A 167 -16.75 -11.08 2.92
CA PHE A 167 -17.39 -12.04 2.03
C PHE A 167 -18.24 -13.07 2.78
N THR A 168 -19.22 -13.67 2.10
CA THR A 168 -20.04 -14.78 2.64
C THR A 168 -19.64 -16.10 2.00
N TYR A 169 -19.10 -17.05 2.77
CA TYR A 169 -18.61 -18.33 2.23
C TYR A 169 -19.73 -19.23 1.69
#